data_AF-E6UKK5-F1
#
_entry.id   AF-E6UKK5-F1
#
_cell.length_a   1.000
_cell.length_b   1.000
_cell.length_c   1.000
_cell.angle_alpha   90.00
_cell.angle_beta   90.00
_cell.angle_gamma   90.00
#
_symmetry.space_group_name_H-M   'P 1'
#
loop_
_entity.id
_entity.type
_entity.pdbx_description
1 polymer ?
#
loop_
_entity_poly.entity_id
_entity_poly.type
_entity_poly.pdbx_seq_one_letter_code
_entity_poly.pdbx_strand_id
1 'polypeptide(L)'
;MNGFVKKIAGIMSAVVCMGSAVVSAYAAPVLTDEDARVCSTVVEVKPELVEETERAVFVAEVSEKGDINGDNVINVVDVAALAAHIKGDKIIDTDAADINSDGFVNITDLSLLSVKVKGNG
;
A
#
# COMPACT_ATOMS: atom_id res chain seq x y z
N MET A 1 -19.45 -31.16 -36.45
CA MET A 1 -19.93 -32.25 -35.58
C MET A 1 -18.71 -32.85 -34.88
N ASN A 2 -18.22 -32.20 -33.82
CA ASN A 2 -18.70 -32.36 -32.45
C ASN A 2 -18.47 -33.81 -31.95
N GLY A 3 -17.22 -34.27 -31.99
CA GLY A 3 -16.84 -35.60 -31.47
C GLY A 3 -15.93 -35.58 -30.25
N PHE A 4 -15.36 -34.42 -29.88
CA PHE A 4 -14.27 -34.39 -28.87
C PHE A 4 -14.73 -34.07 -27.45
N VAL A 5 -16.01 -33.69 -27.24
CA VAL A 5 -16.51 -33.22 -25.93
C VAL A 5 -17.17 -34.35 -25.10
N LYS A 6 -17.04 -35.63 -25.50
CA LYS A 6 -17.75 -36.76 -24.85
C LYS A 6 -16.92 -37.61 -23.87
N LYS A 7 -15.73 -37.16 -23.43
CA LYS A 7 -14.85 -37.90 -22.50
C LYS A 7 -14.70 -37.29 -21.09
N ILE A 8 -15.69 -36.53 -20.60
CA ILE A 8 -15.62 -35.85 -19.29
C ILE A 8 -16.43 -36.54 -18.17
N ALA A 9 -16.78 -37.83 -18.28
CA ALA A 9 -17.74 -38.44 -17.35
C ALA A 9 -17.28 -39.75 -16.70
N GLY A 10 -16.02 -39.86 -16.24
CA GLY A 10 -15.51 -41.18 -15.85
C GLY A 10 -14.44 -41.33 -14.76
N ILE A 11 -14.10 -40.32 -13.94
CA ILE A 11 -13.14 -40.56 -12.83
C ILE A 11 -13.47 -39.73 -11.59
N MET A 12 -14.70 -39.88 -11.08
CA MET A 12 -15.00 -39.65 -9.67
C MET A 12 -15.00 -41.03 -9.00
N SER A 13 -13.91 -41.41 -8.33
CA SER A 13 -14.00 -42.31 -7.17
C SER A 13 -12.66 -42.45 -6.45
N ALA A 14 -12.70 -42.20 -5.14
CA ALA A 14 -11.91 -42.87 -4.10
C ALA A 14 -10.40 -42.57 -3.97
N VAL A 15 -10.07 -41.49 -3.25
CA VAL A 15 -8.97 -41.44 -2.27
C VAL A 15 -9.50 -40.66 -1.05
N VAL A 16 -10.26 -41.30 -0.16
CA VAL A 16 -9.83 -41.73 1.19
C VAL A 16 -9.27 -40.54 2.00
N CYS A 17 -10.09 -39.81 2.77
CA CYS A 17 -10.44 -40.07 4.19
C CYS A 17 -9.25 -40.49 5.09
N MET A 18 -8.72 -39.56 5.89
CA MET A 18 -8.52 -39.63 7.37
C MET A 18 -7.27 -38.88 7.86
N GLY A 19 -7.46 -38.04 8.88
CA GLY A 19 -6.42 -37.51 9.79
C GLY A 19 -5.86 -36.15 9.37
N SER A 20 -5.83 -35.10 10.18
CA SER A 20 -6.05 -34.97 11.61
C SER A 20 -6.44 -33.53 11.96
N ALA A 21 -7.29 -33.43 12.98
CA ALA A 21 -7.79 -32.21 13.58
C ALA A 21 -6.68 -31.31 14.15
N VAL A 22 -6.86 -29.99 14.05
CA VAL A 22 -6.59 -29.07 15.17
C VAL A 22 -7.51 -27.84 15.07
N VAL A 23 -8.50 -27.83 15.97
CA VAL A 23 -9.02 -26.70 16.76
C VAL A 23 -8.83 -25.28 16.16
N SER A 24 -9.91 -24.66 15.69
CA SER A 24 -10.02 -23.20 15.62
C SER A 24 -11.26 -22.76 16.40
N ALA A 25 -11.10 -22.67 17.73
CA ALA A 25 -12.14 -22.22 18.64
C ALA A 25 -11.60 -21.09 19.52
N TYR A 26 -11.63 -19.85 19.05
CA TYR A 26 -11.70 -18.65 19.89
C TYR A 26 -12.06 -17.47 18.97
N ALA A 27 -13.34 -17.09 18.95
CA ALA A 27 -13.83 -15.94 19.72
C ALA A 27 -13.25 -14.62 19.19
N ALA A 28 -13.93 -14.02 18.21
CA ALA A 28 -13.74 -12.63 17.87
C ALA A 28 -14.39 -11.76 18.96
N PRO A 29 -13.64 -10.90 19.67
CA PRO A 29 -14.25 -9.88 20.51
C PRO A 29 -14.85 -8.77 19.62
N VAL A 30 -16.14 -8.52 19.81
CA VAL A 30 -16.76 -7.24 19.49
C VAL A 30 -16.30 -6.24 20.56
N LEU A 31 -15.53 -5.23 20.19
CA LEU A 31 -15.24 -4.00 20.96
C LEU A 31 -15.10 -2.87 19.91
N THR A 32 -16.16 -2.14 19.61
CA THR A 32 -16.55 -0.83 20.18
C THR A 32 -15.51 0.28 19.98
N ASP A 33 -15.87 1.16 19.04
CA ASP A 33 -15.69 2.62 19.00
C ASP A 33 -14.28 3.24 19.04
N GLU A 34 -14.00 3.94 17.93
CA GLU A 34 -13.43 5.29 17.76
C GLU A 34 -12.24 5.75 18.65
N ASP A 35 -11.28 6.35 17.94
CA ASP A 35 -10.22 7.26 18.41
C ASP A 35 -8.83 6.68 18.72
N ALA A 36 -7.85 7.31 18.06
CA ALA A 36 -6.40 7.24 18.24
C ALA A 36 -5.65 6.04 17.62
N ARG A 37 -5.36 6.13 16.32
CA ARG A 37 -4.25 5.38 15.71
C ARG A 37 -2.91 5.95 16.17
N VAL A 38 -2.44 5.41 17.29
CA VAL A 38 -1.03 5.35 17.68
C VAL A 38 -0.38 4.21 16.88
N CYS A 39 0.71 4.48 16.16
CA CYS A 39 1.65 3.44 15.76
C CYS A 39 2.97 3.70 16.46
N SER A 40 3.10 3.11 17.64
CA SER A 40 4.37 2.86 18.30
C SER A 40 5.02 1.64 17.66
N THR A 41 6.35 1.63 17.59
CA THR A 41 7.13 0.38 17.73
C THR A 41 8.56 0.73 18.16
N VAL A 42 8.80 0.77 19.47
CA VAL A 42 10.12 0.40 19.99
C VAL A 42 10.10 -1.12 20.04
N VAL A 43 10.80 -1.79 19.12
CA VAL A 43 11.06 -3.22 19.19
C VAL A 43 12.50 -3.40 19.65
N GLU A 44 12.67 -3.69 20.95
CA GLU A 44 13.93 -4.22 21.45
C GLU A 44 14.10 -5.70 21.07
N VAL A 45 15.35 -6.04 20.79
CA VAL A 45 15.85 -7.10 19.91
C VAL A 45 16.06 -8.42 20.66
N LYS A 46 15.95 -9.57 19.97
CA LYS A 46 16.88 -10.70 20.20
C LYS A 46 17.06 -11.54 18.93
N PRO A 47 18.26 -11.55 18.32
CA PRO A 47 18.55 -12.38 17.16
C PRO A 47 19.01 -13.77 17.61
N GLU A 48 18.36 -14.83 17.12
CA GLU A 48 18.89 -16.19 17.20
C GLU A 48 18.91 -16.80 15.80
N LEU A 49 20.13 -17.22 15.44
CA LEU A 49 20.62 -17.61 14.13
C LEU A 49 19.93 -18.88 13.61
N VAL A 50 19.52 -18.93 12.33
CA VAL A 50 20.03 -19.94 11.37
C VAL A 50 19.40 -19.80 9.97
N GLU A 51 20.27 -19.74 8.95
CA GLU A 51 20.12 -20.21 7.56
C GLU A 51 18.86 -19.77 6.77
N GLU A 52 18.72 -18.49 6.43
CA GLU A 52 17.61 -18.03 5.57
C GLU A 52 18.07 -17.17 4.38
N THR A 53 17.61 -17.59 3.19
CA THR A 53 17.48 -16.83 1.94
C THR A 53 17.31 -15.33 2.18
N GLU A 54 18.14 -14.51 1.54
CA GLU A 54 18.19 -13.05 1.67
C GLU A 54 16.81 -12.41 1.48
N ARG A 55 16.09 -12.23 2.59
CA ARG A 55 14.78 -11.60 2.63
C ARG A 55 15.02 -10.11 2.52
N ALA A 56 14.93 -9.58 1.30
CA ALA A 56 15.03 -8.15 1.03
C ALA A 56 14.11 -7.40 1.99
N VAL A 57 14.72 -6.64 2.91
CA VAL A 57 14.01 -5.75 3.82
C VAL A 57 13.57 -4.54 3.00
N PHE A 58 12.31 -4.55 2.55
CA PHE A 58 11.68 -3.39 1.93
C PHE A 58 11.38 -2.39 3.04
N VAL A 59 12.27 -1.41 3.20
CA VAL A 59 12.00 -0.21 3.97
C VAL A 59 11.01 0.60 3.14
N ALA A 60 9.73 0.59 3.54
CA ALA A 60 8.74 1.47 2.96
C ALA A 60 9.05 2.89 3.46
N GLU A 61 9.68 3.70 2.63
CA GLU A 61 9.85 5.12 2.92
C GLU A 61 8.44 5.74 2.95
N VAL A 62 8.04 6.25 4.12
CA VAL A 62 6.76 6.92 4.28
C VAL A 62 6.92 8.31 3.66
N SER A 63 6.67 8.43 2.36
CA SER A 63 6.61 9.72 1.68
C SER A 63 5.35 10.46 2.13
N GLU A 64 5.50 11.67 2.67
CA GLU A 64 4.35 12.53 2.96
C GLU A 64 3.75 13.03 1.63
N LYS A 65 2.42 13.05 1.52
CA LYS A 65 1.75 13.60 0.34
C LYS A 65 2.08 15.09 0.20
N GLY A 66 2.53 15.49 -0.99
CA GLY A 66 2.97 16.85 -1.28
C GLY A 66 4.48 17.06 -1.27
N ASP A 67 5.28 16.07 -0.85
CA ASP A 67 6.73 16.04 -1.09
C ASP A 67 6.98 15.42 -2.47
N ILE A 68 7.15 16.25 -3.48
CA ILE A 68 7.18 15.82 -4.89
C ILE A 68 8.62 15.60 -5.35
N ASN A 69 9.59 16.22 -4.69
CA ASN A 69 11.00 16.06 -4.99
C ASN A 69 11.71 15.03 -4.08
N GLY A 70 11.04 14.52 -3.03
CA GLY A 70 11.56 13.51 -2.11
C GLY A 70 12.59 14.06 -1.12
N ASP A 71 12.57 15.37 -0.84
CA ASP A 71 13.51 16.02 0.07
C ASP A 71 13.03 16.06 1.53
N ASN A 72 11.86 15.49 1.82
CA ASN A 72 11.16 15.48 3.10
C ASN A 72 10.71 16.88 3.58
N VAL A 73 10.66 17.89 2.71
CA VAL A 73 10.26 19.25 3.05
C VAL A 73 9.25 19.80 2.05
N ILE A 74 7.97 19.81 2.45
CA ILE A 74 6.91 20.39 1.64
C ILE A 74 7.05 21.92 1.55
N ASN A 75 7.47 22.42 0.40
CA ASN A 75 7.72 23.85 0.17
C ASN A 75 7.39 24.29 -1.28
N VAL A 76 7.77 25.52 -1.64
CA VAL A 76 7.50 26.08 -2.99
C VAL A 76 8.23 25.35 -4.12
N VAL A 77 9.29 24.60 -3.81
CA VAL A 77 10.01 23.75 -4.76
C VAL A 77 9.11 22.60 -5.23
N ASP A 78 8.29 22.02 -4.35
CA ASP A 78 7.31 21.00 -4.72
C ASP A 78 6.22 21.55 -5.64
N VAL A 79 5.75 22.77 -5.35
CA VAL A 79 4.79 23.48 -6.21
C VAL A 79 5.36 23.68 -7.62
N ALA A 80 6.63 24.07 -7.71
CA ALA A 80 7.30 24.23 -9.01
C ALA A 80 7.48 22.88 -9.73
N ALA A 81 7.81 21.82 -9.00
CA ALA A 81 7.95 20.48 -9.55
C ALA A 81 6.62 19.94 -10.10
N LEU A 82 5.52 20.16 -9.39
CA LEU A 82 4.17 19.80 -9.83
C LEU A 82 3.75 20.57 -11.08
N ALA A 83 4.00 21.87 -11.11
CA ALA A 83 3.69 22.70 -12.27
C ALA A 83 4.47 22.26 -13.53
N ALA A 84 5.74 21.88 -13.36
CA ALA A 84 6.54 21.32 -14.45
C ALA A 84 5.97 20.00 -14.96
N HIS A 85 5.45 19.15 -14.06
CA HIS A 85 4.78 17.92 -14.46
C HIS A 85 3.50 18.15 -15.24
N ILE A 86 2.63 19.04 -14.77
CA ILE A 86 1.37 19.41 -15.44
C ILE A 86 1.65 19.96 -16.86
N LYS A 87 2.77 20.68 -17.03
CA LYS A 87 3.21 21.18 -18.34
C LYS A 87 3.79 20.10 -19.25
N GLY A 88 4.15 18.93 -18.70
CA GLY A 88 4.79 17.83 -19.42
C GLY A 88 6.31 17.94 -19.50
N ASP A 89 6.92 18.82 -18.69
CA ASP A 89 8.38 19.05 -18.69
C ASP A 89 9.14 18.05 -17.79
N LYS A 90 8.48 17.47 -16.78
CA LYS A 90 9.10 16.55 -15.81
C LYS A 90 8.17 15.37 -15.49
N ILE A 91 8.72 14.16 -15.39
CA ILE A 91 8.01 12.99 -14.85
C ILE A 91 8.27 12.93 -13.34
N ILE A 92 7.21 12.81 -12.56
CA ILE A 92 7.24 12.73 -11.09
C ILE A 92 6.41 11.52 -10.63
N ASP A 93 6.54 11.18 -9.35
CA ASP A 93 5.67 10.18 -8.73
C ASP A 93 4.24 10.75 -8.59
N THR A 94 3.27 10.01 -9.12
CA THR A 94 1.86 10.39 -9.05
C THR A 94 1.29 10.23 -7.64
N ASP A 95 1.83 9.31 -6.83
CA ASP A 95 1.27 9.00 -5.51
C ASP A 95 1.50 10.13 -4.50
N ALA A 96 2.65 10.80 -4.61
CA ALA A 96 2.97 12.00 -3.82
C ALA A 96 2.32 13.27 -4.37
N ALA A 97 2.04 13.32 -5.68
CA ALA A 97 1.50 14.47 -6.37
C ALA A 97 -0.04 14.54 -6.39
N ASP A 98 -0.72 13.41 -6.26
CA ASP A 98 -2.19 13.31 -6.14
C ASP A 98 -2.62 13.58 -4.69
N ILE A 99 -2.86 14.86 -4.40
CA ILE A 99 -3.12 15.36 -3.05
C ILE A 99 -4.57 15.09 -2.66
N ASN A 100 -5.51 15.22 -3.61
CA ASN A 100 -6.93 14.94 -3.35
C ASN A 100 -7.29 13.45 -3.50
N SER A 101 -6.37 12.60 -3.96
CA SER A 101 -6.55 11.16 -4.18
C SER A 101 -7.64 10.83 -5.21
N ASP A 102 -7.82 11.68 -6.22
CA ASP A 102 -8.80 11.48 -7.30
C ASP A 102 -8.28 10.64 -8.47
N GLY A 103 -6.99 10.28 -8.46
CA GLY A 103 -6.29 9.52 -9.48
C GLY A 103 -5.76 10.36 -10.65
N PHE A 104 -5.92 11.68 -10.61
CA PHE A 104 -5.51 12.60 -11.67
C PHE A 104 -4.69 13.77 -11.14
N VAL A 105 -3.39 13.76 -11.41
CA VAL A 105 -2.52 14.89 -11.08
C VAL A 105 -2.82 16.09 -11.98
N ASN A 106 -3.45 17.14 -11.43
CA ASN A 106 -3.88 18.31 -12.19
C ASN A 106 -3.74 19.63 -11.39
N ILE A 107 -4.27 20.74 -11.94
CA ILE A 107 -4.17 22.07 -11.31
C ILE A 107 -4.89 22.13 -9.95
N THR A 108 -5.86 21.24 -9.72
CA THR A 108 -6.54 21.10 -8.43
C THR A 108 -5.56 20.72 -7.34
N ASP A 109 -4.67 19.75 -7.60
CA ASP A 109 -3.61 19.35 -6.67
C ASP A 109 -2.62 20.49 -6.44
N LEU A 110 -2.24 21.23 -7.50
CA LEU A 110 -1.35 22.39 -7.39
C LEU A 110 -1.92 23.46 -6.44
N SER A 111 -3.24 23.69 -6.52
CA SER A 111 -3.95 24.62 -5.64
C SER A 111 -3.92 24.13 -4.18
N LEU A 112 -4.20 22.85 -3.95
CA LEU A 112 -4.17 22.24 -2.62
C LEU A 112 -2.77 22.26 -2.01
N LEU A 113 -1.74 21.95 -2.81
CA LEU A 113 -0.34 22.03 -2.40
C LEU A 113 0.03 23.45 -2.01
N SER A 114 -0.41 24.45 -2.79
CA SER A 114 -0.15 25.85 -2.51
C SER A 114 -0.80 26.30 -1.19
N VAL A 115 -1.99 25.80 -0.87
CA VAL A 115 -2.65 26.04 0.43
C VAL A 115 -1.83 25.40 1.56
N LYS A 116 -1.38 24.17 1.37
CA LYS A 116 -0.55 23.44 2.35
C LYS A 116 0.77 24.16 2.63
N VAL A 117 1.49 24.59 1.58
CA VAL A 117 2.77 25.31 1.66
C VAL A 117 2.59 26.71 2.24
N LYS A 118 1.50 27.40 1.90
CA LYS A 118 1.20 28.73 2.47
C LYS A 118 0.92 28.65 3.97
N GLY A 119 0.41 27.52 4.43
CA GLY A 119 0.15 27.26 5.84
C GLY A 119 -1.11 27.94 6.35
N ASN A 120 -1.87 27.18 7.15
CA ASN A 120 -2.46 27.58 8.41
C ASN A 120 -2.53 29.11 8.65
N GLY A 121 -3.70 29.68 8.40
CA GLY A 121 -4.19 30.81 9.21
C GLY A 121 -4.90 30.29 10.45
#